data_AF-A0A9P9E2W3-F1
#
_entry.id   AF-A0A9P9E2W3-F1
#
_cell.length_a   1.000
_cell.length_b   1.000
_cell.length_c   1.000
_cell.angle_alpha   90.00
_cell.angle_beta   90.00
_cell.angle_gamma   90.00
#
_symmetry.space_group_name_H-M   'P 1'
#
loop_
_entity.id
_entity.type
_entity.pdbx_description
1 polymer ?
#
loop_
_entity_poly.entity_id
_entity_poly.type
_entity_poly.pdbx_seq_one_letter_code
_entity_poly.pdbx_strand_id
1 'polypeptide(L)' 'TNAMDSNPASFPHNNLPIQRWYISQEDLFTDINIWAATQAFTFIIRRSTIGKSGRPTVTYSCNQ' A
#
# COMPACT_ATOMS: atom_id res chain seq x y z
N THR A 1 -13.23 -37.30 -10.88
CA THR A 1 -12.82 -36.08 -11.61
C THR A 1 -12.90 -34.93 -10.65
N ASN A 2 -11.81 -34.61 -9.95
CA ASN A 2 -11.82 -33.54 -8.94
C ASN A 2 -11.28 -32.28 -9.59
N ALA A 3 -12.20 -31.38 -9.97
CA ALA A 3 -11.84 -30.06 -10.45
C ALA A 3 -11.18 -29.30 -9.28
N MET A 4 -9.91 -28.96 -9.44
CA MET A 4 -9.24 -27.97 -8.62
C MET A 4 -9.94 -26.64 -8.85
N ASP A 5 -10.72 -26.22 -7.87
CA ASP A 5 -11.28 -24.88 -7.75
C ASP A 5 -10.12 -23.89 -7.66
N SER A 6 -9.76 -23.30 -8.79
CA SER A 6 -8.85 -22.17 -8.86
C SER A 6 -9.59 -20.89 -8.44
N ASN A 7 -9.90 -20.80 -7.14
CA ASN A 7 -10.30 -19.53 -6.53
C ASN A 7 -9.14 -18.54 -6.74
N PRO A 8 -9.31 -17.45 -7.51
CA PRO A 8 -8.26 -16.45 -7.67
C PRO A 8 -7.94 -15.90 -6.30
N ALA A 9 -6.74 -16.21 -5.79
CA ALA A 9 -6.21 -15.89 -4.47
C ALA A 9 -7.04 -14.81 -3.78
N SER A 10 -8.02 -15.23 -2.97
CA SER A 10 -8.78 -14.32 -2.13
C SER A 10 -7.73 -13.66 -1.26
N PHE A 11 -7.34 -12.42 -1.59
CA PHE A 11 -6.53 -11.60 -0.71
C PHE A 11 -7.28 -11.62 0.60
N PRO A 12 -6.73 -12.22 1.67
CA PRO A 12 -7.44 -12.26 2.93
C PRO A 12 -7.74 -10.81 3.26
N HIS A 13 -9.02 -10.51 3.51
CA HIS A 13 -9.57 -9.14 3.61
C HIS A 13 -8.86 -8.24 4.65
N ASN A 14 -7.88 -8.79 5.39
CA ASN A 14 -7.08 -8.13 6.41
C ASN A 14 -5.63 -7.80 6.00
N ASN A 15 -5.21 -7.99 4.75
CA ASN A 15 -3.84 -7.69 4.31
C ASN A 15 -3.64 -6.22 3.90
N LEU A 16 -4.31 -5.28 4.56
CA LEU A 16 -4.06 -3.85 4.38
C LEU A 16 -3.56 -3.26 5.70
N PRO A 17 -2.65 -2.28 5.65
CA PRO A 17 -2.27 -1.54 6.84
C PRO A 17 -3.50 -0.83 7.43
N ILE A 18 -3.53 -0.69 8.75
CA ILE A 18 -4.61 0.01 9.46
C ILE A 18 -4.64 1.47 8.98
N GLN A 19 -5.82 1.98 8.66
CA GLN A 19 -5.98 3.39 8.33
C GLN A 19 -5.77 4.27 9.56
N ARG A 20 -4.89 5.26 9.44
CA ARG A 20 -4.53 6.21 10.51
C ARG A 20 -4.41 7.63 9.95
N TRP A 21 -4.42 8.60 10.86
CA TRP A 21 -4.10 9.99 10.56
C TRP A 21 -2.61 10.20 10.77
N TYR A 22 -1.97 10.86 9.81
CA TYR A 22 -0.54 11.14 9.85
C TYR A 22 -0.31 12.65 9.83
N ILE A 23 0.68 13.09 10.61
CA ILE A 23 1.05 14.51 10.73
C ILE A 23 1.83 14.93 9.47
N SER A 24 2.61 14.02 8.89
CA SER A 24 3.37 14.25 7.66
C SER A 24 3.28 13.10 6.66
N GLN A 25 3.70 13.38 5.42
CA GLN A 25 3.87 12.35 4.38
C GLN A 25 4.98 11.35 4.75
N GLU A 26 6.01 11.79 5.47
CA GLU A 26 7.14 10.97 5.92
C GLU A 26 6.69 9.94 6.97
N ASP A 27 5.80 10.34 7.89
CA ASP A 27 5.20 9.43 8.87
C ASP A 27 4.38 8.33 8.18
N LEU A 28 3.55 8.72 7.20
CA LEU A 28 2.79 7.76 6.40
C LEU A 28 3.71 6.82 5.62
N PHE A 29 4.76 7.35 5.01
CA PHE A 29 5.72 6.55 4.25
C PHE A 29 6.50 5.57 5.13
N THR A 30 6.79 5.96 6.37
CA THR A 30 7.47 5.11 7.34
C THR A 30 6.55 3.98 7.81
N ASP A 31 5.32 4.30 8.25
CA ASP A 31 4.38 3.31 8.77
C ASP A 31 3.97 2.29 7.70
N ILE A 32 3.70 2.75 6.47
CA ILE A 32 3.33 1.85 5.37
C ILE A 32 4.48 0.90 4.99
N ASN A 33 5.74 1.34 5.09
CA ASN A 33 6.90 0.48 4.83
C ASN A 33 7.21 -0.48 5.99
N ILE A 34 6.96 -0.10 7.24
CA ILE A 34 7.03 -1.02 8.39
C ILE A 34 6.04 -2.17 8.18
N TRP A 35 4.80 -1.85 7.79
CA TRP A 35 3.82 -2.86 7.44
C TRP A 35 4.25 -3.70 6.23
N ALA A 36 4.73 -3.06 5.15
CA ALA A 36 5.14 -3.76 3.93
C ALA A 36 6.29 -4.75 4.18
N ALA A 37 7.24 -4.41 5.06
CA ALA A 37 8.34 -5.29 5.44
C ALA A 37 7.85 -6.60 6.07
N THR A 38 6.73 -6.58 6.82
CA THR A 38 6.11 -7.81 7.35
C THR A 38 5.59 -8.75 6.26
N GLN A 39 5.38 -8.21 5.05
CA GLN A 39 4.87 -8.92 3.88
C GLN A 39 5.96 -9.15 2.82
N ALA A 40 7.23 -8.84 3.13
CA ALA A 40 8.36 -8.87 2.19
C ALA A 40 8.20 -7.95 0.96
N PHE A 41 7.53 -6.81 1.13
CA PHE A 41 7.41 -5.75 0.13
C PHE A 41 8.09 -4.46 0.58
N THR A 42 8.37 -3.55 -0.35
CA THR A 42 8.85 -2.19 -0.04
C THR A 42 8.20 -1.19 -0.99
N PHE A 43 7.63 -0.12 -0.43
CA PHE A 43 7.06 0.97 -1.20
C PHE A 43 8.12 2.02 -1.53
N ILE A 44 8.12 2.49 -2.77
CA ILE A 44 8.90 3.63 -3.24
C ILE A 44 7.97 4.77 -3.68
N ILE A 45 8.44 6.01 -3.54
CA ILE A 45 7.72 7.20 -4.01
C ILE A 45 8.03 7.37 -5.51
N ARG A 46 7.02 7.23 -6.37
CA ARG A 46 7.17 7.45 -7.82
C ARG A 46 6.90 8.89 -8.22
N ARG A 47 5.84 9.49 -7.67
CA ARG A 47 5.38 10.84 -8.05
C ARG A 47 4.49 11.43 -6.97
N SER A 48 4.71 12.70 -6.66
CA SER A 48 3.73 13.54 -6.00
C SER A 48 3.13 14.49 -7.04
N THR A 49 1.81 14.60 -7.07
CA THR A 49 1.09 15.59 -7.88
C THR A 49 0.27 16.47 -6.96
N ILE A 50 0.37 17.79 -7.12
CA ILE A 50 -0.53 18.71 -6.42
C ILE A 50 -1.85 18.69 -7.19
N GLY A 51 -2.91 18.21 -6.56
CA GLY A 51 -4.24 18.19 -7.14
C GLY A 51 -4.80 19.61 -7.30
N LYS A 52 -5.87 19.76 -8.10
CA LYS A 52 -6.53 21.05 -8.34
C LYS A 52 -7.02 21.77 -7.06
N SER A 53 -7.18 21.03 -5.95
CA SER A 53 -7.55 21.54 -4.63
C SER A 53 -6.36 21.98 -3.77
N GLY A 54 -5.14 21.94 -4.30
CA GLY A 54 -3.91 22.20 -3.54
C GLY A 54 -3.47 21.04 -2.65
N ARG A 55 -4.24 19.95 -2.57
CA ARG A 55 -3.87 18.76 -1.79
C ARG A 55 -2.88 17.90 -2.57
N PRO A 56 -1.73 17.52 -1.99
CA PRO A 56 -0.81 16.60 -2.63
C PRO A 56 -1.43 15.20 -2.70
N THR A 57 -1.34 14.59 -3.88
CA THR A 57 -1.60 13.17 -4.10
C THR A 57 -0.26 12.49 -4.29
N VAL A 58 0.01 11.46 -3.50
CA VAL A 58 1.27 10.70 -3.56
C VAL A 58 0.96 9.29 -4.01
N THR A 59 1.61 8.87 -5.10
CA THR A 59 1.50 7.49 -5.59
C THR A 59 2.71 6.69 -5.14
N TYR A 60 2.44 5.69 -4.29
CA TYR A 60 3.41 4.69 -3.87
C TYR A 60 3.32 3.47 -4.79
N SER A 61 4.47 2.90 -5.15
CA SER A 61 4.54 1.64 -5.90
C SER A 61 5.44 0.65 -5.18
N CYS A 62 5.16 -0.65 -5.32
CA CYS A 62 6.09 -1.68 -4.83
C CYS A 62 7.36 -1.67 -5.68
N ASN A 63 8.51 -1.70 -5.03
CA ASN A 63 9.74 -2.16 -5.66
C ASN A 63 9.79 -3.68 -5.46
N GLN A 64 9.88 -4.45 -6.55
CA GLN A 64 10.24 -5.87 -6.45
C GLN A 64 11.74 -6.01 -6.26
#